data_AF-A0A962HGE6-F1
#
_entry.id   AF-A0A962HGE6-F1
#
_cell.length_a   1.000
_cell.length_b   1.000
_cell.length_c   1.000
_cell.angle_alpha   90.00
_cell.angle_beta   90.00
_cell.angle_gamma   90.00
#
_symmetry.space_group_name_H-M   'P 1'
#
loop_
_entity.id
_entity.type
_entity.pdbx_description
1 polymer ?
#
loop_
_entity_poly.entity_id
_entity_poly.type
_entity_poly.pdbx_seq_one_letter_code
_entity_poly.pdbx_strand_id
1 'polypeptide(L)' 'EGPDDMPAHIKAALTAVSLSIPVSQGRLALGTWQGVFLWEHRHHTGKRQVLVHVS' A
#
# COMPACT_ATOMS: atom_id res chain seq x y z
N GLU A 1 21.42 -12.28 -5.79
CA GLU A 1 20.63 -11.85 -4.63
C GLU A 1 21.55 -11.14 -3.67
N GLY A 2 21.29 -9.86 -3.44
CA GLY A 2 22.18 -8.99 -2.66
C GLY A 2 21.69 -8.84 -1.21
N PRO A 3 22.57 -8.43 -0.29
CA PRO A 3 22.27 -8.30 1.13
C PRO A 3 21.14 -7.31 1.47
N ASP A 4 20.71 -6.48 0.52
CA ASP A 4 19.62 -5.49 0.66
C ASP A 4 18.21 -5.99 0.31
N ASP A 5 18.07 -7.19 -0.29
CA ASP A 5 16.74 -7.71 -0.66
C ASP A 5 15.98 -8.26 0.56
N MET A 6 16.68 -8.97 1.47
CA MET A 6 16.05 -9.61 2.63
C MET A 6 15.41 -8.64 3.66
N PRO A 7 15.99 -7.47 4.02
CA PRO A 7 15.37 -6.57 5.00
C PRO A 7 14.11 -5.87 4.46
N ALA A 8 14.00 -5.70 3.14
CA ALA A 8 12.86 -5.05 2.50
C ALA A 8 11.61 -5.94 2.49
N HIS A 9 11.79 -7.26 2.32
CA HIS A 9 10.70 -8.24 2.38
C HIS A 9 10.04 -8.30 3.77
N ILE A 10 10.81 -8.15 4.85
CA ILE A 10 10.28 -8.13 6.22
C ILE A 10 9.51 -6.84 6.50
N LYS A 11 9.99 -5.67 6.03
CA LYS A 11 9.25 -4.41 6.17
C LYS A 11 7.93 -4.42 5.39
N ALA A 12 7.93 -4.96 4.17
CA ALA A 12 6.70 -5.13 3.38
C ALA A 12 5.72 -6.15 4.00
N ALA A 13 6.20 -7.16 4.73
CA ALA A 13 5.34 -8.09 5.48
C ALA A 13 4.75 -7.46 6.76
N LEU A 14 5.41 -6.44 7.33
CA LEU A 14 4.95 -5.72 8.53
C LEU A 14 4.07 -4.50 8.20
N THR A 15 4.06 -4.03 6.95
CA THR A 15 3.20 -2.94 6.47
C THR A 15 2.11 -3.48 5.55
N ALA A 16 0.85 -3.07 5.71
CA ALA A 16 -0.23 -3.48 4.81
C ALA A 16 0.04 -3.02 3.37
N VAL A 17 0.42 -3.94 2.48
CA VAL A 17 0.65 -3.68 1.03
C VAL A 17 -0.60 -3.79 0.17
N SER A 18 -1.70 -4.28 0.75
CA SER A 18 -3.02 -4.38 0.13
C SER A 18 -4.08 -3.97 1.14
N LEU A 19 -5.10 -3.24 0.68
CA LEU A 19 -6.21 -2.75 1.50
C LEU A 19 -7.52 -3.16 0.83
N SER A 20 -8.40 -3.80 1.59
CA SER A 20 -9.80 -4.00 1.20
C SER A 20 -10.63 -2.88 1.81
N ILE A 21 -11.23 -2.04 0.97
CA ILE A 21 -12.03 -0.89 1.40
C ILE A 21 -13.44 -1.08 0.87
N PRO A 22 -14.46 -1.18 1.74
CA PRO A 22 -15.84 -1.32 1.30
C PRO A 22 -16.29 -0.09 0.51
N VAL A 23 -17.11 -0.31 -0.52
CA VAL A 23 -17.79 0.76 -1.25
C VAL A 23 -19.27 0.76 -0.86
N SER A 24 -19.78 1.91 -0.41
CA SER A 24 -21.18 2.10 -0.07
C SER A 24 -21.71 3.34 -0.77
N GLN A 25 -22.86 3.22 -1.41
CA GLN A 25 -23.50 4.33 -2.17
C GLN A 25 -22.54 5.02 -3.17
N GLY A 26 -21.67 4.23 -3.82
CA GLY A 26 -20.69 4.72 -4.80
C GLY A 26 -19.51 5.49 -4.19
N ARG A 27 -19.29 5.42 -2.87
CA ARG A 27 -18.17 6.06 -2.18
C ARG A 27 -17.40 5.03 -1.35
N LEU A 28 -16.08 5.24 -1.22
CA LEU A 28 -15.27 4.47 -0.27
C LEU A 28 -15.80 4.73 1.14
N ALA A 29 -16.11 3.68 1.89
CA ALA A 29 -16.64 3.75 3.24
C ALA A 29 -15.51 3.99 4.26
N LEU A 30 -14.83 5.13 4.12
CA LEU A 30 -13.79 5.58 5.04
C LEU A 30 -14.42 6.42 6.17
N GLY A 31 -13.92 6.24 7.40
CA GLY A 31 -14.23 7.13 8.51
C GLY A 31 -13.61 8.52 8.33
N THR A 32 -14.08 9.50 9.10
CA THR A 32 -13.66 10.92 9.01
C THR A 32 -12.14 11.12 9.05
N TRP A 33 -11.41 10.23 9.73
CA TRP A 33 -9.96 10.31 9.92
C TRP A 33 -9.20 9.16 9.24
N GLN A 34 -9.83 8.38 8.38
CA GLN A 34 -9.17 7.32 7.62
C GLN A 34 -8.67 7.86 6.29
N GLY A 35 -7.37 7.70 6.04
CA GLY A 35 -6.71 8.03 4.78
C GLY A 35 -5.95 6.84 4.23
N VAL A 36 -5.86 6.75 2.91
CA VAL A 36 -5.05 5.74 2.20
C VAL A 36 -3.77 6.40 1.72
N PHE A 37 -2.62 5.83 2.09
CA PHE A 37 -1.32 6.38 1.79
C PHE A 37 -0.45 5.37 1.04
N LEU A 38 0.24 5.84 0.01
CA LEU A 38 1.34 5.11 -0.61
C LEU A 38 2.64 5.56 0.06
N TRP A 39 3.31 4.65 0.77
CA TRP A 39 4.57 4.95 1.45
C TRP A 39 5.74 4.24 0.76
N GLU A 40 6.71 5.00 0.28
CA GLU A 40 7.96 4.46 -0.27
C GLU A 40 9.01 4.32 0.84
N HIS A 41 9.48 3.10 1.08
CA HIS A 41 10.50 2.85 2.10
C HIS A 41 11.94 3.03 1.58
N ARG A 42 12.16 3.02 0.26
CA ARG A 42 13.51 3.11 -0.32
C ARG A 42 13.90 4.57 -0.54
N HIS A 43 15.15 4.89 -0.28
CA HIS A 43 15.70 6.24 -0.46
C HIS A 43 15.95 6.61 -1.93
N HIS A 44 15.82 5.67 -2.86
CA HIS A 44 15.93 5.92 -4.30
C HIS A 44 14.57 6.29 -4.91
N THR A 45 14.58 7.09 -5.97
CA THR A 45 13.36 7.36 -6.73
C THR A 45 13.04 6.19 -7.67
N GLY A 46 11.76 5.85 -7.79
CA GLY A 46 11.30 4.84 -8.73
C GLY A 46 9.82 5.00 -9.04
N LYS A 47 9.40 4.51 -10.21
CA LYS A 47 7.98 4.49 -10.57
C LYS A 47 7.24 3.45 -9.72
N ARG A 48 6.05 3.80 -9.24
CA ARG A 48 5.16 2.90 -8.52
C ARG A 48 3.83 2.81 -9.25
N GLN A 49 3.28 1.62 -9.27
CA GLN A 49 1.96 1.32 -9.82
C GLN A 49 1.13 0.74 -8.68
N VAL A 50 -0.06 1.30 -8.48
CA VAL A 50 -1.06 0.81 -7.53
C VAL A 50 -2.19 0.22 -8.34
N LEU A 51 -2.49 -1.06 -8.12
CA LEU A 51 -3.61 -1.73 -8.75
C LEU A 51 -4.87 -1.52 -7.91
N VAL A 52 -5.97 -1.16 -8.56
CA VAL A 52 -7.28 -1.02 -7.95
C VAL A 52 -8.23 -1.96 -8.67
N HIS A 53 -8.92 -2.79 -7.88
CA HIS A 53 -9.96 -3.69 -8.37
C HIS A 53 -11.28 -3.34 -7.68
N VAL A 54 -12.34 -3.22 -8.46
CA VAL A 54 -13.70 -2.94 -7.99
C VAL A 54 -14.60 -4.02 -8.57
N SER A 55 -15.29 -4.74 -7.69
CA SER A 55 -16.19 -5.85 -8.01
C SER A 55 -17.51 -5.71 -7.29
#